data_AF-A0ABD4VBF9-F1
#
_entry.id   AF-A0ABD4VBF9-F1
#
_cell.length_a   1.000
_cell.length_b   1.000
_cell.length_c   1.000
_cell.angle_alpha   90.00
_cell.angle_beta   90.00
_cell.angle_gamma   90.00
#
_symmetry.space_group_name_H-M   'P 1'
#
loop_
_entity.id
_entity.type
_entity.pdbx_description
1 polymer ?
#
loop_
_entity_poly.entity_id
_entity_poly.type
_entity_poly.pdbx_seq_one_letter_code
_entity_poly.pdbx_strand_id
1 'polypeptide(L)'
;MYRIRRRGAALIVLLLAAFLPSTVTAQAATSAVELRVPHTAYLTKRGVSPSGGVRLWLAPQPGAGRAAQTDVTLTVDASGLEGIARLRTRRACGEHAFGTTDVVRCTLGTLTRGKDNYPDGIYIEAVEGVRRGSHGTIRYTFSAPGTEDAVFETDVWIEGPDLRARVEKPRTGDTAGETFGFTPRIRNAGRFPAQGFGVKFAAAQVTFPVRYSNCRYAAEGPGLYADCWFDQQLAPGQAYEFTAPVSVGIPDTMVNGSFSYDPYLQGMTGNAEEDPGATGTDPALRQGTGPELRVRPIDAGAGSFVDKYNLGEIRMHTSQTTDLRVSAEAVVGTTGSTDEATFRVDNAGPGRISGTVLRITVPEGLSVVRPTPPPDPDNESEWQWECAAASERVYTCRPPNPLEPGDTWQTTLEFRIDRRVRGAEGLLEAIQDAKRPVNDPHKADNTASFAVRSTGGPLVEPSEPSARSLAASTGRDGDDDGSHLMVVLALGACLVGGALVLGLRARSVRRRADADGPGEDSH
;
A
#
# COMPACT_ATOMS: atom_id res chain seq x y z
N MET A 1 5.31 -72.93 -30.05
CA MET A 1 5.73 -74.35 -30.15
C MET A 1 6.90 -74.59 -29.19
N TYR A 2 6.94 -75.75 -28.52
CA TYR A 2 7.92 -76.21 -27.50
C TYR A 2 7.92 -75.42 -26.17
N ARG A 3 7.28 -75.84 -25.06
CA ARG A 3 7.12 -77.13 -24.32
C ARG A 3 8.39 -77.56 -23.55
N ILE A 4 8.16 -77.90 -22.26
CA ILE A 4 8.98 -78.77 -21.35
C ILE A 4 9.91 -77.94 -20.42
N ARG A 5 9.97 -78.09 -19.07
CA ARG A 5 9.82 -79.27 -18.19
C ARG A 5 9.45 -78.89 -16.75
N ARG A 6 8.63 -79.75 -16.14
CA ARG A 6 8.37 -79.90 -14.69
C ARG A 6 9.60 -80.42 -13.93
N ARG A 7 9.70 -80.09 -12.64
CA ARG A 7 10.04 -80.92 -11.45
C ARG A 7 10.02 -79.94 -10.26
N GLY A 8 9.23 -80.08 -9.20
CA GLY A 8 8.82 -81.30 -8.52
C GLY A 8 9.65 -81.43 -7.24
N ALA A 9 9.19 -80.83 -6.15
CA ALA A 9 9.57 -81.18 -4.78
C ALA A 9 8.46 -80.69 -3.84
N ALA A 10 7.60 -81.61 -3.43
CA ALA A 10 6.76 -81.47 -2.26
C ALA A 10 7.66 -81.58 -1.03
N LEU A 11 7.54 -80.66 -0.06
CA LEU A 11 8.05 -80.90 1.28
C LEU A 11 7.27 -80.07 2.31
N ILE A 12 6.58 -80.81 3.18
CA ILE A 12 6.35 -80.57 4.61
C ILE A 12 5.58 -79.29 4.98
N VAL A 13 4.30 -79.51 5.27
CA VAL A 13 3.47 -78.67 6.14
C VAL A 13 4.01 -78.79 7.56
N LEU A 14 4.69 -77.75 8.05
CA LEU A 14 5.02 -77.55 9.46
C LEU A 14 4.15 -76.39 9.96
N LEU A 15 3.06 -76.74 10.65
CA LEU A 15 2.20 -75.81 11.39
C LEU A 15 2.97 -75.27 12.59
N LEU A 16 3.78 -74.22 12.37
CA LEU A 16 4.26 -73.33 13.42
C LEU A 16 3.29 -72.16 13.53
N ALA A 17 2.51 -72.14 14.61
CA ALA A 17 1.80 -70.95 15.05
C ALA A 17 2.86 -69.93 15.50
N ALA A 18 3.35 -69.13 14.56
CA ALA A 18 4.15 -67.95 14.86
C ALA A 18 3.24 -66.90 15.49
N PHE A 19 3.45 -66.63 16.78
CA PHE A 19 3.07 -65.36 17.39
C PHE A 19 3.80 -64.25 16.62
N LEU A 20 3.12 -63.66 15.64
CA LEU A 20 3.56 -62.41 15.03
C LEU A 20 3.43 -61.35 16.13
N PRO A 21 4.52 -60.71 16.60
CA PRO A 21 4.38 -59.49 17.35
C PRO A 21 3.67 -58.51 16.43
N SER A 22 2.50 -58.03 16.85
CA SER A 22 1.85 -56.87 16.26
C SER A 22 2.87 -55.74 16.30
N THR A 23 3.53 -55.50 15.17
CA THR A 23 4.26 -54.26 14.95
C THR A 23 3.20 -53.20 14.89
N VAL A 24 2.89 -52.60 16.04
CA VAL A 24 2.27 -51.28 16.07
C VAL A 24 3.27 -50.41 15.32
N THR A 25 2.98 -50.11 14.05
CA THR A 25 3.63 -49.02 13.36
C THR A 25 3.34 -47.79 14.21
N ALA A 26 4.34 -47.38 15.01
CA ALA A 26 4.32 -46.10 15.67
C ALA A 26 4.17 -45.07 14.55
N GLN A 27 2.94 -44.62 14.36
CA GLN A 27 2.64 -43.58 13.41
C GLN A 27 3.37 -42.36 13.94
N ALA A 28 4.43 -41.93 13.23
CA ALA A 28 5.22 -40.78 13.62
C ALA A 28 4.25 -39.66 13.99
N ALA A 29 4.34 -39.20 15.23
CA ALA A 29 3.39 -38.23 15.72
C ALA A 29 3.51 -36.99 14.85
N THR A 30 2.38 -36.56 14.31
CA THR A 30 2.32 -35.32 13.52
C THR A 30 2.38 -34.16 14.49
N SER A 31 3.28 -33.21 14.23
CA SER A 31 3.52 -32.04 15.07
C SER A 31 2.21 -31.31 15.40
N ALA A 32 2.15 -30.68 16.57
CA ALA A 32 0.99 -29.89 17.01
C ALA A 32 0.62 -28.79 15.99
N VAL A 33 1.66 -28.16 15.43
CA VAL A 33 1.58 -26.90 14.70
C VAL A 33 2.55 -26.94 13.51
N GLU A 34 2.12 -26.33 12.41
CA GLU A 34 2.98 -25.86 11.32
C GLU A 34 3.21 -24.36 11.54
N LEU A 35 4.45 -23.90 11.65
CA LEU A 35 4.74 -22.48 11.87
C LEU A 35 5.40 -21.88 10.63
N ARG A 36 4.93 -20.69 10.24
CA ARG A 36 5.71 -19.78 9.40
C ARG A 36 6.34 -18.70 10.27
N VAL A 37 7.67 -18.67 10.26
CA VAL A 37 8.50 -17.71 10.98
C VAL A 37 9.76 -17.44 10.14
N PRO A 38 10.30 -16.20 10.13
CA PRO A 38 11.65 -15.94 9.61
C PRO A 38 12.67 -16.90 10.20
N HIS A 39 13.46 -17.56 9.34
CA HIS A 39 14.70 -18.20 9.82
C HIS A 39 15.71 -17.15 10.30
N THR A 40 15.73 -15.97 9.68
CA THR A 40 16.60 -14.85 10.07
C THR A 40 15.79 -13.56 10.17
N ALA A 41 16.02 -12.78 11.23
CA ALA A 41 15.44 -11.46 11.43
C ALA A 41 16.55 -10.42 11.59
N TYR A 42 16.47 -9.31 10.86
CA TYR A 42 17.43 -8.22 10.95
C TYR A 42 16.84 -7.04 11.71
N LEU A 43 17.47 -6.69 12.83
CA LEU A 43 17.17 -5.49 13.62
C LEU A 43 17.79 -4.27 12.95
N THR A 44 17.11 -3.74 11.94
CA THR A 44 17.49 -2.50 11.27
C THR A 44 16.78 -1.30 11.90
N LYS A 45 17.38 -0.10 11.79
CA LYS A 45 16.75 1.16 12.25
C LYS A 45 15.40 1.46 11.57
N ARG A 46 15.08 0.81 10.44
CA ARG A 46 13.86 1.04 9.66
C ARG A 46 12.70 0.11 10.03
N GLY A 47 12.96 -0.99 10.73
CA GLY A 47 11.91 -1.94 11.14
C GLY A 47 11.23 -1.59 12.47
N VAL A 48 11.59 -0.47 13.10
CA VAL A 48 11.07 -0.07 14.41
C VAL A 48 9.61 0.36 14.27
N SER A 49 8.70 -0.46 14.80
CA SER A 49 7.28 -0.16 14.92
C SER A 49 7.05 1.14 15.71
N PRO A 50 5.95 1.88 15.49
CA PRO A 50 5.53 2.96 16.39
C PRO A 50 5.44 2.53 17.87
N SER A 51 5.30 1.23 18.12
CA SER A 51 5.30 0.62 19.45
C SER A 51 6.70 0.37 20.05
N GLY A 52 7.78 0.70 19.33
CA GLY A 52 9.16 0.33 19.65
C GLY A 52 9.51 -1.09 19.19
N GLY A 53 10.74 -1.30 18.73
CA GLY A 53 11.27 -2.58 18.23
C GLY A 53 10.72 -3.07 16.88
N VAL A 54 11.34 -4.11 16.34
CA VAL A 54 10.92 -4.85 15.13
C VAL A 54 9.92 -5.93 15.54
N ARG A 55 8.78 -6.00 14.86
CA ARG A 55 7.77 -7.03 15.08
C ARG A 55 8.22 -8.35 14.46
N LEU A 56 8.16 -9.43 15.24
CA LEU A 56 8.32 -10.79 14.73
C LEU A 56 6.96 -11.34 14.33
N TRP A 57 6.84 -11.74 13.08
CA TRP A 57 5.61 -12.26 12.52
C TRP A 57 5.62 -13.77 12.55
N LEU A 58 4.70 -14.32 13.32
CA LEU A 58 4.47 -15.75 13.46
C LEU A 58 3.10 -16.07 12.87
N ALA A 59 3.01 -17.02 11.95
CA ALA A 59 1.74 -17.50 11.43
C ALA A 59 1.59 -19.01 11.71
N PRO A 60 1.27 -19.40 12.95
CA PRO A 60 1.02 -20.78 13.30
C PRO A 60 -0.28 -21.29 12.69
N GLN A 61 -0.23 -22.51 12.16
CA GLN A 61 -1.36 -23.26 11.62
C GLN A 61 -1.44 -24.62 12.35
N PRO A 62 -2.62 -25.25 12.42
CA PRO A 62 -2.72 -26.63 12.91
C PRO A 62 -1.76 -27.55 12.15
N GLY A 63 -1.24 -28.59 12.80
CA GLY A 63 -0.41 -29.61 12.15
C GLY A 63 -1.00 -30.19 10.85
N ALA A 64 -0.15 -30.76 10.00
CA ALA A 64 -0.51 -31.28 8.68
C ALA A 64 -1.80 -32.11 8.70
N GLY A 65 -2.73 -31.80 7.79
CA GLY A 65 -3.99 -32.52 7.65
C GLY A 65 -5.07 -32.21 8.70
N ARG A 66 -4.81 -31.31 9.67
CA ARG A 66 -5.81 -30.90 10.67
C ARG A 66 -6.50 -29.61 10.26
N ALA A 67 -7.83 -29.58 10.42
CA ALA A 67 -8.63 -28.37 10.21
C ALA A 67 -8.52 -27.38 11.39
N ALA A 68 -8.31 -27.90 12.61
CA ALA A 68 -8.13 -27.10 13.82
C ALA A 68 -7.23 -27.82 14.83
N GLN A 69 -6.65 -27.05 15.75
CA GLN A 69 -5.89 -27.53 16.91
C GLN A 69 -6.26 -26.67 18.12
N THR A 70 -6.78 -27.27 19.20
CA THR A 70 -7.18 -26.55 20.41
C THR A 70 -6.06 -26.51 21.45
N ASP A 71 -6.22 -25.61 22.42
CA ASP A 71 -5.37 -25.47 23.61
C ASP A 71 -3.88 -25.31 23.27
N VAL A 72 -3.61 -24.59 22.18
CA VAL A 72 -2.25 -24.31 21.73
C VAL A 72 -1.62 -23.26 22.64
N THR A 73 -0.44 -23.59 23.14
CA THR A 73 0.42 -22.68 23.87
C THR A 73 1.71 -22.45 23.11
N LEU A 74 2.24 -21.24 23.19
CA LEU A 74 3.52 -20.84 22.60
C LEU A 74 4.47 -20.44 23.72
N THR A 75 5.65 -21.03 23.77
CA THR A 75 6.77 -20.54 24.57
C THR A 75 7.77 -19.85 23.66
N VAL A 76 8.05 -18.58 23.93
CA VAL A 76 9.06 -17.77 23.25
C VAL A 76 10.25 -17.66 24.18
N ASP A 77 11.37 -18.27 23.81
CA ASP A 77 12.63 -18.22 24.55
C ASP A 77 13.63 -17.38 23.76
N ALA A 78 13.86 -16.16 24.24
CA ALA A 78 14.79 -15.17 23.75
C ALA A 78 16.06 -15.08 24.62
N SER A 79 16.34 -16.07 25.47
CA SER A 79 17.56 -16.09 26.30
C SER A 79 18.85 -16.04 25.44
N GLY A 80 18.79 -16.57 24.21
CA GLY A 80 19.87 -16.43 23.22
C GLY A 80 20.15 -14.99 22.78
N LEU A 81 19.35 -14.00 23.19
CA LEU A 81 19.52 -12.58 22.91
C LEU A 81 20.03 -11.76 24.10
N GLU A 82 20.42 -12.40 25.21
CA GLU A 82 20.92 -11.71 26.40
C GLU A 82 22.04 -10.72 26.04
N GLY A 83 21.87 -9.45 26.43
CA GLY A 83 22.81 -8.37 26.13
C GLY A 83 22.84 -7.90 24.66
N ILE A 84 22.07 -8.52 23.76
CA ILE A 84 22.02 -8.23 22.33
C ILE A 84 20.73 -7.48 21.98
N ALA A 85 19.59 -8.05 22.36
CA ALA A 85 18.28 -7.50 22.10
C ALA A 85 17.32 -7.80 23.25
N ARG A 86 16.26 -7.00 23.37
CA ARG A 86 15.22 -7.12 24.38
C ARG A 86 13.92 -7.54 23.71
N LEU A 87 13.22 -8.46 24.36
CA LEU A 87 11.88 -8.88 23.97
C LEU A 87 10.84 -8.00 24.64
N ARG A 88 9.79 -7.67 23.88
CA ARG A 88 8.51 -7.12 24.37
C ARG A 88 7.40 -8.02 23.85
N THR A 89 6.41 -8.28 24.67
CA THR A 89 5.22 -9.04 24.27
C THR A 89 3.92 -8.26 24.53
N ARG A 90 2.87 -8.59 23.78
CA ARG A 90 1.52 -8.04 23.93
C ARG A 90 0.45 -9.14 23.75
N ARG A 91 -0.80 -8.80 24.09
CA ARG A 91 -2.01 -9.60 23.82
C ARG A 91 -1.92 -11.07 24.29
N ALA A 92 -1.88 -12.03 23.37
CA ALA A 92 -1.91 -13.47 23.66
C ALA A 92 -0.75 -13.94 24.56
N CYS A 93 0.31 -13.15 24.61
CA CYS A 93 1.50 -13.36 25.42
C CYS A 93 1.53 -12.51 26.71
N GLY A 94 0.45 -11.80 27.03
CA GLY A 94 0.44 -10.76 28.07
C GLY A 94 1.13 -9.47 27.63
N GLU A 95 0.86 -8.36 28.34
CA GLU A 95 1.60 -7.11 28.16
C GLU A 95 2.88 -7.14 29.00
N HIS A 96 4.02 -7.28 28.33
CA HIS A 96 5.34 -7.25 28.97
C HIS A 96 6.18 -6.16 28.31
N ALA A 97 6.72 -5.24 29.11
CA ALA A 97 7.62 -4.20 28.61
C ALA A 97 8.97 -4.80 28.15
N PHE A 98 9.75 -4.04 27.39
CA PHE A 98 11.07 -4.48 26.96
C PHE A 98 11.97 -4.85 28.16
N GLY A 99 12.53 -6.06 28.14
CA GLY A 99 13.56 -6.51 29.10
C GLY A 99 13.03 -7.07 30.42
N THR A 100 11.74 -7.39 30.53
CA THR A 100 11.17 -7.97 31.77
C THR A 100 11.27 -9.49 31.85
N THR A 101 11.45 -10.18 30.72
CA THR A 101 11.45 -11.65 30.64
C THR A 101 12.09 -12.14 29.35
N ASP A 102 13.11 -12.99 29.45
CA ASP A 102 13.73 -13.65 28.29
C ASP A 102 12.92 -14.87 27.82
N VAL A 103 12.06 -15.42 28.69
CA VAL A 103 11.15 -16.51 28.34
C VAL A 103 9.71 -16.08 28.63
N VAL A 104 8.84 -16.16 27.62
CA VAL A 104 7.43 -15.77 27.71
C VAL A 104 6.55 -16.92 27.25
N ARG A 105 5.48 -17.20 27.99
CA ARG A 105 4.44 -18.17 27.61
C ARG A 105 3.18 -17.44 27.16
N CYS A 106 2.67 -17.81 25.99
CA CYS A 106 1.47 -17.28 25.38
C CYS A 106 0.40 -18.37 25.27
N THR A 107 -0.86 -17.99 25.41
CA THR A 107 -2.01 -18.88 25.21
C THR A 107 -2.70 -18.49 23.91
N LEU A 108 -2.61 -19.33 22.89
CA LEU A 108 -3.16 -19.05 21.56
C LEU A 108 -4.59 -19.58 21.41
N GLY A 109 -5.02 -20.47 22.30
CA GLY A 109 -6.35 -21.08 22.26
C GLY A 109 -6.46 -22.03 21.07
N THR A 110 -7.41 -21.77 20.16
CA THR A 110 -7.66 -22.66 19.01
C THR A 110 -7.07 -22.08 17.74
N LEU A 111 -6.14 -22.81 17.12
CA LEU A 111 -5.71 -22.57 15.75
C LEU A 111 -6.73 -23.19 14.79
N THR A 112 -7.14 -22.44 13.79
CA THR A 112 -7.99 -22.93 12.68
C THR A 112 -7.25 -22.74 11.37
N ARG A 113 -7.19 -23.80 10.55
CA ARG A 113 -6.48 -23.77 9.27
C ARG A 113 -7.10 -22.74 8.34
N GLY A 114 -6.24 -21.92 7.72
CA GLY A 114 -6.67 -20.86 6.81
C GLY A 114 -7.28 -19.64 7.49
N LYS A 115 -7.33 -19.62 8.84
CA LYS A 115 -7.53 -18.39 9.59
C LYS A 115 -6.19 -17.87 10.06
N ASP A 116 -6.02 -16.56 9.95
CA ASP A 116 -4.86 -15.87 10.48
C ASP A 116 -4.94 -15.84 12.00
N ASN A 117 -4.18 -16.73 12.64
CA ASN A 117 -4.04 -16.78 14.09
C ASN A 117 -2.69 -16.18 14.46
N TYR A 118 -2.57 -14.86 14.35
CA TYR A 118 -1.34 -14.20 14.73
C TYR A 118 -1.23 -14.11 16.26
N PRO A 119 -0.18 -14.64 16.90
CA PRO A 119 0.19 -14.27 18.27
C PRO A 119 0.73 -12.84 18.23
N ASP A 120 -0.18 -11.90 18.00
CA ASP A 120 0.16 -10.50 17.83
C ASP A 120 0.79 -9.98 19.11
N GLY A 121 2.04 -9.55 19.01
CA GLY A 121 2.64 -8.81 20.12
C GLY A 121 4.11 -9.04 20.36
N ILE A 122 4.81 -9.90 19.63
CA ILE A 122 6.24 -10.12 19.88
C ILE A 122 7.07 -9.07 19.13
N TYR A 123 7.78 -8.24 19.89
CA TYR A 123 8.68 -7.22 19.38
C TYR A 123 10.07 -7.42 19.94
N ILE A 124 11.08 -7.16 19.13
CA ILE A 124 12.49 -7.21 19.51
C ILE A 124 13.17 -5.88 19.25
N GLU A 125 13.97 -5.43 20.20
CA GLU A 125 14.71 -4.18 20.11
C GLU A 125 16.18 -4.41 20.46
N ALA A 126 17.09 -3.85 19.68
CA ALA A 126 18.51 -3.95 19.97
C ALA A 126 18.84 -3.24 21.29
N VAL A 127 19.68 -3.85 22.13
CA VAL A 127 20.20 -3.18 23.34
C VAL A 127 21.06 -1.99 22.90
N GLU A 128 20.93 -0.86 23.60
CA GLU A 128 21.74 0.32 23.32
C GLU A 128 23.25 0.00 23.41
N GLY A 129 24.02 0.47 22.44
CA GLY A 129 25.47 0.25 22.38
C GLY A 129 25.90 -1.15 21.92
N VAL A 130 24.97 -2.07 21.65
CA VAL A 130 25.32 -3.39 21.11
C VAL A 130 26.10 -3.27 19.80
N ARG A 131 27.14 -4.09 19.64
CA ARG A 131 27.97 -4.10 18.43
C ARG A 131 27.12 -4.49 17.22
N ARG A 132 27.27 -3.73 16.14
CA ARG A 132 26.68 -4.06 14.83
C ARG A 132 27.19 -5.44 14.36
N GLY A 133 26.29 -6.26 13.84
CA GLY A 133 26.57 -7.65 13.47
C GLY A 133 26.62 -8.65 14.63
N SER A 134 26.36 -8.22 15.88
CA SER A 134 26.00 -9.16 16.93
C SER A 134 24.75 -9.92 16.54
N HIS A 135 24.64 -11.18 16.95
CA HIS A 135 23.48 -12.01 16.67
C HIS A 135 23.23 -12.98 17.81
N GLY A 136 22.00 -13.44 17.90
CA GLY A 136 21.57 -14.49 18.82
C GLY A 136 20.29 -15.14 18.31
N THR A 137 19.67 -16.00 19.12
CA THR A 137 18.56 -16.83 18.65
C THR A 137 17.32 -16.67 19.50
N ILE A 138 16.16 -16.76 18.87
CA ILE A 138 14.87 -16.97 19.55
C ILE A 138 14.38 -18.35 19.22
N ARG A 139 14.00 -19.11 20.23
CA ARG A 139 13.39 -20.42 20.10
C ARG A 139 11.90 -20.35 20.43
N TYR A 140 11.07 -20.86 19.53
CA TYR A 140 9.62 -20.97 19.71
C TYR A 140 9.26 -22.42 19.94
N THR A 141 8.49 -22.71 20.98
CA THR A 141 7.97 -24.06 21.26
C THR A 141 6.46 -23.99 21.32
N PHE A 142 5.78 -24.67 20.39
CA PHE A 142 4.34 -24.81 20.35
C PHE A 142 3.94 -26.15 20.94
N SER A 143 3.07 -26.12 21.95
CA SER A 143 2.58 -27.30 22.65
C SER A 143 1.06 -27.35 22.59
N ALA A 144 0.50 -28.53 22.35
CA ALA A 144 -0.94 -28.78 22.45
C ALA A 144 -1.22 -30.20 22.97
N PRO A 145 -2.36 -30.44 23.63
CA PRO A 145 -2.71 -31.75 24.17
C PRO A 145 -2.74 -32.85 23.10
N GLY A 146 -2.15 -34.01 23.41
CA GLY A 146 -2.18 -35.18 22.53
C GLY A 146 -1.30 -35.07 21.28
N THR A 147 -0.36 -34.12 21.25
CA THR A 147 0.51 -33.86 20.10
C THR A 147 1.95 -33.67 20.56
N GLU A 148 2.92 -33.94 19.68
CA GLU A 148 4.32 -33.59 19.94
C GLU A 148 4.53 -32.08 19.79
N ASP A 149 5.40 -31.54 20.64
CA ASP A 149 5.79 -30.13 20.59
C ASP A 149 6.46 -29.80 19.24
N ALA A 150 6.08 -28.67 18.66
CA ALA A 150 6.72 -28.15 17.46
C ALA A 150 7.71 -27.05 17.85
N VAL A 151 8.98 -27.21 17.44
CA VAL A 151 10.06 -26.30 17.79
C VAL A 151 10.58 -25.59 16.55
N PHE A 152 10.75 -24.28 16.65
CA PHE A 152 11.28 -23.43 15.58
C PHE A 152 12.29 -22.44 16.14
N GLU A 153 13.21 -21.96 15.30
CA GLU A 153 14.26 -21.01 15.70
C GLU A 153 14.39 -19.88 14.67
N THR A 154 14.66 -18.68 15.18
CA THR A 154 15.00 -17.48 14.39
C THR A 154 16.34 -16.94 14.85
N ASP A 155 17.26 -16.77 13.90
CA ASP A 155 18.49 -16.02 14.09
C ASP A 155 18.21 -14.52 14.02
N VAL A 156 18.47 -13.78 15.07
CA VAL A 156 18.30 -12.33 15.14
C VAL A 156 19.65 -11.65 15.02
N TRP A 157 19.80 -10.75 14.05
CA TRP A 157 21.02 -9.99 13.78
C TRP A 157 20.83 -8.50 14.05
N ILE A 158 21.82 -7.87 14.69
CA ILE A 158 21.88 -6.42 14.86
C ILE A 158 22.40 -5.79 13.56
N GLU A 159 21.54 -5.01 12.91
CA GLU A 159 21.70 -4.59 11.51
C GLU A 159 21.74 -5.79 10.55
N GLY A 160 21.70 -5.51 9.25
CA GLY A 160 21.65 -6.54 8.22
C GLY A 160 21.94 -5.97 6.84
N PRO A 161 21.67 -6.74 5.78
CA PRO A 161 21.54 -6.16 4.45
C PRO A 161 20.45 -5.09 4.48
N ASP A 162 20.64 -4.03 3.70
CA ASP A 162 19.73 -2.88 3.65
C ASP A 162 19.38 -2.65 2.19
N LEU A 163 18.37 -3.36 1.71
CA LEU A 163 17.95 -3.29 0.33
C LEU A 163 17.19 -2.00 0.08
N ARG A 164 17.61 -1.25 -0.94
CA ARG A 164 16.99 0.01 -1.33
C ARG A 164 16.68 -0.01 -2.80
N ALA A 165 15.46 0.34 -3.17
CA ALA A 165 15.13 0.62 -4.54
C ALA A 165 15.68 1.98 -4.99
N ARG A 166 15.83 2.15 -6.31
CA ARG A 166 16.22 3.43 -6.89
C ARG A 166 15.06 4.42 -6.86
N VAL A 167 15.40 5.69 -6.68
CA VAL A 167 14.46 6.82 -6.87
C VAL A 167 14.23 7.00 -8.37
N GLU A 168 13.03 6.73 -8.82
CA GLU A 168 12.65 6.92 -10.22
C GLU A 168 12.04 8.30 -10.46
N LYS A 169 12.27 8.84 -11.65
CA LYS A 169 11.65 10.10 -12.06
C LYS A 169 10.24 9.82 -12.59
N PRO A 170 9.24 10.64 -12.25
CA PRO A 170 7.94 10.57 -12.89
C PRO A 170 8.06 10.71 -14.40
N ARG A 171 7.19 10.02 -15.12
CA ARG A 171 7.01 10.16 -16.56
C ARG A 171 5.74 10.94 -16.85
N THR A 172 5.79 11.80 -17.85
CA THR A 172 4.66 12.61 -18.30
C THR A 172 4.59 12.59 -19.83
N GLY A 173 3.38 12.67 -20.37
CA GLY A 173 3.16 12.68 -21.82
C GLY A 173 3.35 11.32 -22.50
N ASP A 174 3.34 10.23 -21.72
CA ASP A 174 3.32 8.87 -22.25
C ASP A 174 2.01 8.66 -23.05
N THR A 175 2.06 7.84 -24.10
CA THR A 175 0.90 7.57 -24.95
C THR A 175 0.08 6.43 -24.35
N ALA A 176 -1.20 6.67 -24.08
CA ALA A 176 -2.09 5.59 -23.64
C ALA A 176 -2.16 4.48 -24.71
N GLY A 177 -2.16 3.22 -24.28
CA GLY A 177 -2.10 2.05 -25.16
C GLY A 177 -0.70 1.51 -25.45
N GLU A 178 0.35 2.27 -25.12
CA GLU A 178 1.72 1.85 -25.40
C GLU A 178 2.26 0.84 -24.37
N THR A 179 3.39 0.22 -24.70
CA THR A 179 4.17 -0.59 -23.76
C THR A 179 5.60 -0.11 -23.74
N PHE A 180 6.20 -0.02 -22.56
CA PHE A 180 7.62 0.33 -22.42
C PHE A 180 8.36 -0.69 -21.56
N GLY A 181 9.68 -0.73 -21.73
CA GLY A 181 10.58 -1.53 -20.89
C GLY A 181 11.06 -0.70 -19.70
N PHE A 182 10.79 -1.17 -18.48
CA PHE A 182 11.32 -0.62 -17.25
C PHE A 182 12.39 -1.54 -16.66
N THR A 183 13.58 -1.03 -16.33
CA THR A 183 14.65 -1.82 -15.71
C THR A 183 14.83 -1.36 -14.27
N PRO A 184 14.24 -2.07 -13.28
CA PRO A 184 14.39 -1.71 -11.88
C PRO A 184 15.85 -1.77 -11.43
N ARG A 185 16.17 -1.08 -10.34
CA ARG A 185 17.52 -1.06 -9.75
C ARG A 185 17.46 -1.11 -8.25
N ILE A 186 18.30 -1.93 -7.66
CA ILE A 186 18.37 -2.11 -6.21
C ILE A 186 19.78 -1.91 -5.72
N ARG A 187 19.94 -1.53 -4.47
CA ARG A 187 21.23 -1.42 -3.80
C ARG A 187 21.14 -2.09 -2.45
N ASN A 188 22.11 -2.93 -2.13
CA ASN A 188 22.35 -3.29 -0.74
C ASN A 188 23.21 -2.18 -0.11
N ALA A 189 22.58 -1.22 0.55
CA ALA A 189 23.28 -0.16 1.27
C ALA A 189 23.77 -0.63 2.66
N GLY A 190 23.50 -1.88 3.01
CA GLY A 190 23.87 -2.49 4.27
C GLY A 190 25.34 -2.84 4.29
N ARG A 191 25.82 -3.17 5.49
CA ARG A 191 27.20 -3.63 5.71
C ARG A 191 27.36 -5.15 5.54
N PHE A 192 26.24 -5.86 5.41
CA PHE A 192 26.19 -7.31 5.33
C PHE A 192 25.67 -7.75 3.96
N PRO A 193 26.19 -8.86 3.39
CA PRO A 193 25.68 -9.40 2.15
C PRO A 193 24.25 -9.94 2.35
N ALA A 194 23.36 -9.70 1.39
CA ALA A 194 22.07 -10.40 1.36
C ALA A 194 22.26 -11.78 0.75
N GLN A 195 21.93 -12.85 1.48
CA GLN A 195 21.95 -14.22 1.00
C GLN A 195 20.60 -14.53 0.35
N GLY A 196 20.47 -14.15 -0.91
CA GLY A 196 19.19 -14.10 -1.60
C GLY A 196 18.32 -12.91 -1.17
N PHE A 197 17.31 -12.61 -1.99
CA PHE A 197 16.36 -11.53 -1.75
C PHE A 197 15.10 -11.74 -2.59
N GLY A 198 14.01 -11.11 -2.16
CA GLY A 198 12.78 -11.04 -2.91
C GLY A 198 12.53 -9.66 -3.48
N VAL A 199 11.69 -9.59 -4.52
CA VAL A 199 11.20 -8.32 -5.08
C VAL A 199 9.72 -8.47 -5.38
N LYS A 200 8.92 -7.59 -4.78
CA LYS A 200 7.51 -7.46 -5.10
C LYS A 200 7.32 -6.39 -6.16
N PHE A 201 6.88 -6.78 -7.35
CA PHE A 201 6.37 -5.86 -8.36
C PHE A 201 4.90 -5.59 -8.11
N ALA A 202 4.48 -4.34 -8.21
CA ALA A 202 3.07 -3.97 -8.13
C ALA A 202 2.72 -2.95 -9.21
N ALA A 203 1.52 -3.09 -9.76
CA ALA A 203 0.98 -2.22 -10.78
C ALA A 203 -0.31 -1.56 -10.28
N ALA A 204 -0.34 -0.23 -10.37
CA ALA A 204 -1.53 0.58 -10.17
C ALA A 204 -1.90 1.22 -11.50
N GLN A 205 -3.01 0.78 -12.10
CA GLN A 205 -3.52 1.29 -13.39
C GLN A 205 -2.65 0.98 -14.61
N VAL A 206 -1.63 0.14 -14.45
CA VAL A 206 -0.84 -0.41 -15.55
C VAL A 206 -0.91 -1.93 -15.53
N THR A 207 -0.38 -2.54 -16.58
CA THR A 207 -0.27 -4.00 -16.69
C THR A 207 1.18 -4.40 -16.84
N PHE A 208 1.51 -5.64 -16.46
CA PHE A 208 2.77 -6.27 -16.83
C PHE A 208 2.55 -7.77 -17.01
N PRO A 209 3.24 -8.41 -17.97
CA PRO A 209 2.94 -9.79 -18.33
C PRO A 209 3.52 -10.79 -17.33
N VAL A 210 2.81 -11.92 -17.18
CA VAL A 210 3.32 -13.14 -16.53
C VAL A 210 4.45 -13.70 -17.39
N ARG A 211 5.69 -13.64 -16.91
CA ARG A 211 6.86 -13.97 -17.74
C ARG A 211 7.90 -14.81 -17.03
N TYR A 212 8.39 -14.41 -15.87
CA TYR A 212 9.66 -14.93 -15.35
C TYR A 212 9.45 -16.15 -14.46
N SER A 213 10.26 -17.21 -14.66
CA SER A 213 10.09 -18.49 -13.95
C SER A 213 10.39 -18.44 -12.45
N ASN A 214 11.05 -17.41 -11.95
CA ASN A 214 11.29 -17.18 -10.52
C ASN A 214 10.28 -16.20 -9.91
N CYS A 215 9.20 -15.89 -10.62
CA CYS A 215 8.14 -15.00 -10.17
C CYS A 215 6.79 -15.72 -10.10
N ARG A 216 5.99 -15.34 -9.11
CA ARG A 216 4.59 -15.72 -8.96
C ARG A 216 3.70 -14.51 -9.05
N TYR A 217 2.63 -14.61 -9.84
CA TYR A 217 1.81 -13.49 -10.26
C TYR A 217 0.38 -13.67 -9.78
N ALA A 218 -0.24 -12.61 -9.25
CA ALA A 218 -1.67 -12.60 -8.97
C ALA A 218 -2.46 -12.86 -10.27
N ALA A 219 -3.28 -13.92 -10.27
CA ALA A 219 -4.07 -14.30 -11.44
C ALA A 219 -5.23 -13.34 -11.68
N GLU A 220 -5.84 -12.80 -10.62
CA GLU A 220 -7.05 -11.97 -10.66
C GLU A 220 -7.08 -10.99 -9.48
N GLY A 221 -7.82 -9.88 -9.61
CA GLY A 221 -8.07 -8.91 -8.53
C GLY A 221 -7.54 -7.50 -8.78
N PRO A 222 -7.91 -6.52 -7.92
CA PRO A 222 -7.46 -5.14 -8.02
C PRO A 222 -5.96 -5.04 -7.73
N GLY A 223 -5.20 -4.71 -8.77
CA GLY A 223 -3.74 -4.56 -8.71
C GLY A 223 -3.01 -5.85 -9.09
N LEU A 224 -2.43 -5.86 -10.28
CA LEU A 224 -1.49 -6.92 -10.67
C LEU A 224 -0.24 -6.74 -9.81
N TYR A 225 0.14 -7.80 -9.10
CA TYR A 225 1.42 -7.87 -8.41
C TYR A 225 2.11 -9.20 -8.71
N ALA A 226 3.43 -9.20 -8.54
CA ALA A 226 4.23 -10.40 -8.65
C ALA A 226 5.33 -10.40 -7.61
N ASP A 227 5.47 -11.53 -6.92
CA ASP A 227 6.56 -11.75 -5.99
C ASP A 227 7.61 -12.61 -6.69
N CYS A 228 8.84 -12.11 -6.73
CA CYS A 228 9.96 -12.76 -7.39
C CYS A 228 11.06 -13.06 -6.37
N TRP A 229 11.65 -14.25 -6.44
CA TRP A 229 12.75 -14.64 -5.57
C TRP A 229 14.07 -14.80 -6.35
N PHE A 230 15.18 -14.43 -5.71
CA PHE A 230 16.52 -14.48 -6.28
C PHE A 230 17.48 -15.09 -5.26
N ASP A 231 18.13 -16.20 -5.62
CA ASP A 231 19.13 -16.84 -4.76
C ASP A 231 20.50 -16.14 -4.80
N GLN A 232 20.65 -15.13 -5.67
CA GLN A 232 21.89 -14.42 -5.86
C GLN A 232 22.26 -13.59 -4.62
N GLN A 233 23.53 -13.70 -4.19
CA GLN A 233 24.07 -12.86 -3.13
C GLN A 233 24.24 -11.40 -3.59
N LEU A 234 23.76 -10.45 -2.77
CA LEU A 234 23.99 -9.01 -2.99
C LEU A 234 25.07 -8.50 -2.05
N ALA A 235 26.21 -8.07 -2.61
CA ALA A 235 27.35 -7.57 -1.85
C ALA A 235 27.02 -6.26 -1.10
N PRO A 236 27.63 -6.02 0.08
CA PRO A 236 27.50 -4.76 0.81
C PRO A 236 27.89 -3.54 -0.04
N GLY A 237 27.12 -2.47 0.06
CA GLY A 237 27.34 -1.20 -0.65
C GLY A 237 27.07 -1.22 -2.16
N GLN A 238 26.92 -2.39 -2.76
CA GLN A 238 26.83 -2.61 -4.21
C GLN A 238 25.42 -2.36 -4.76
N ALA A 239 25.34 -1.74 -5.93
CA ALA A 239 24.11 -1.59 -6.70
C ALA A 239 24.00 -2.66 -7.78
N TYR A 240 22.76 -3.00 -8.12
CA TYR A 240 22.39 -4.02 -9.08
C TYR A 240 21.25 -3.51 -9.97
N GLU A 241 21.24 -3.95 -11.22
CA GLU A 241 20.10 -3.80 -12.11
C GLU A 241 19.63 -5.15 -12.62
N PHE A 242 18.38 -5.19 -13.03
CA PHE A 242 17.80 -6.39 -13.62
C PHE A 242 18.35 -6.59 -15.02
N THR A 243 18.62 -7.84 -15.37
CA THR A 243 19.23 -8.25 -16.65
C THR A 243 18.26 -8.15 -17.83
N ALA A 244 16.96 -8.07 -17.56
CA ALA A 244 15.92 -7.84 -18.55
C ALA A 244 14.94 -6.77 -18.05
N PRO A 245 14.42 -5.92 -18.94
CA PRO A 245 13.38 -4.98 -18.58
C PRO A 245 12.06 -5.71 -18.28
N VAL A 246 11.34 -5.23 -17.28
CA VAL A 246 9.93 -5.55 -17.07
C VAL A 246 9.12 -4.75 -18.10
N SER A 247 8.32 -5.44 -18.91
CA SER A 247 7.41 -4.79 -19.85
C SER A 247 6.20 -4.25 -19.09
N VAL A 248 6.00 -2.93 -19.13
CA VAL A 248 4.87 -2.25 -18.49
C VAL A 248 3.96 -1.73 -19.60
N GLY A 249 2.74 -2.24 -19.64
CA GLY A 249 1.69 -1.82 -20.56
C GLY A 249 0.84 -0.70 -19.95
N ILE A 250 0.66 0.37 -20.70
CA ILE A 250 -0.17 1.53 -20.36
C ILE A 250 -1.54 1.30 -21.00
N PRO A 251 -2.63 1.09 -20.23
CA PRO A 251 -3.96 0.95 -20.81
C PRO A 251 -4.38 2.17 -21.64
N ASP A 252 -5.21 1.95 -22.67
CA ASP A 252 -5.73 3.02 -23.55
C ASP A 252 -6.50 4.11 -22.78
N THR A 253 -7.09 3.74 -21.65
CA THR A 253 -7.88 4.65 -20.81
C THR A 253 -7.05 5.27 -19.68
N MET A 254 -5.78 4.90 -19.50
CA MET A 254 -5.01 5.37 -18.36
C MET A 254 -4.73 6.86 -18.47
N VAL A 255 -5.09 7.62 -17.43
CA VAL A 255 -4.68 9.03 -17.25
C VAL A 255 -3.46 9.11 -16.33
N ASN A 256 -3.55 8.41 -15.20
CA ASN A 256 -2.49 8.32 -14.19
C ASN A 256 -2.31 6.85 -13.79
N GLY A 257 -1.07 6.45 -13.56
CA GLY A 257 -0.75 5.13 -13.05
C GLY A 257 0.63 5.07 -12.41
N SER A 258 0.95 3.95 -11.79
CA SER A 258 2.31 3.69 -11.33
C SER A 258 2.68 2.22 -11.44
N PHE A 259 3.97 1.99 -11.67
CA PHE A 259 4.59 0.69 -11.53
C PHE A 259 5.61 0.80 -10.41
N SER A 260 5.58 -0.13 -9.47
CA SER A 260 6.49 -0.14 -8.34
C SER A 260 7.16 -1.49 -8.14
N TYR A 261 8.28 -1.44 -7.44
CA TYR A 261 9.05 -2.60 -7.04
C TYR A 261 9.60 -2.38 -5.63
N ASP A 262 9.45 -3.39 -4.78
CA ASP A 262 9.89 -3.35 -3.39
C ASP A 262 10.83 -4.54 -3.13
N PRO A 263 12.15 -4.33 -2.98
CA PRO A 263 13.08 -5.37 -2.62
C PRO A 263 12.98 -5.65 -1.11
N TYR A 264 12.85 -6.93 -0.78
CA TYR A 264 12.71 -7.40 0.58
C TYR A 264 13.68 -8.54 0.89
N LEU A 265 13.94 -8.73 2.18
CA LEU A 265 14.65 -9.88 2.71
C LEU A 265 13.63 -10.86 3.27
N GLN A 266 13.93 -12.15 3.21
CA GLN A 266 13.04 -13.19 3.73
C GLN A 266 12.66 -12.88 5.19
N GLY A 267 11.36 -12.84 5.46
CA GLY A 267 10.80 -12.79 6.80
C GLY A 267 10.93 -11.45 7.56
N MET A 268 11.23 -10.33 6.90
CA MET A 268 11.32 -9.01 7.56
C MET A 268 9.99 -8.27 7.78
N THR A 269 8.96 -8.46 6.95
CA THR A 269 7.79 -7.54 6.92
C THR A 269 6.43 -8.18 7.23
N GLY A 270 6.40 -9.49 7.45
CA GLY A 270 5.29 -10.13 8.16
C GLY A 270 4.07 -10.59 7.40
N ASN A 271 3.99 -10.28 6.11
CA ASN A 271 2.94 -10.81 5.27
C ASN A 271 3.60 -11.64 4.16
N ALA A 272 3.92 -12.91 4.47
CA ALA A 272 4.23 -13.93 3.46
C ALA A 272 5.34 -13.59 2.44
N GLU A 273 6.46 -13.03 2.88
CA GLU A 273 7.66 -12.82 2.05
C GLU A 273 8.65 -13.99 2.20
N GLU A 274 8.16 -15.19 1.89
CA GLU A 274 8.99 -16.37 1.60
C GLU A 274 9.41 -16.33 0.12
N ASP A 275 10.30 -17.24 -0.29
CA ASP A 275 10.31 -17.68 -1.69
C ASP A 275 8.86 -18.06 -2.04
N PRO A 276 8.23 -17.38 -3.00
CA PRO A 276 6.89 -17.72 -3.42
C PRO A 276 6.81 -19.22 -3.74
N GLY A 277 7.90 -19.79 -4.29
CA GLY A 277 8.17 -21.21 -4.53
C GLY A 277 7.85 -22.16 -3.36
N ALA A 278 8.19 -21.77 -2.14
CA ALA A 278 8.30 -22.67 -1.00
C ALA A 278 6.97 -23.14 -0.40
N THR A 279 5.88 -22.37 -0.54
CA THR A 279 4.66 -22.67 0.24
C THR A 279 3.35 -22.76 -0.52
N GLY A 280 3.27 -22.35 -1.80
CA GLY A 280 2.03 -22.56 -2.58
C GLY A 280 0.78 -21.89 -1.98
N THR A 281 0.95 -20.83 -1.18
CA THR A 281 -0.04 -20.42 -0.18
C THR A 281 -1.14 -19.51 -0.64
N ASP A 282 -0.99 -18.86 -1.78
CA ASP A 282 -2.13 -18.26 -2.44
C ASP A 282 -2.39 -19.05 -3.73
N PRO A 283 -3.43 -19.90 -3.78
CA PRO A 283 -3.80 -20.62 -5.00
C PRO A 283 -4.16 -19.68 -6.15
N ALA A 284 -4.39 -18.38 -5.89
CA ALA A 284 -4.57 -17.37 -6.91
C ALA A 284 -3.25 -16.91 -7.55
N LEU A 285 -2.08 -17.31 -7.02
CA LEU A 285 -0.79 -16.98 -7.63
C LEU A 285 -0.37 -18.02 -8.67
N ARG A 286 0.00 -17.54 -9.87
CA ARG A 286 0.48 -18.37 -10.98
C ARG A 286 1.97 -18.18 -11.19
N GLN A 287 2.71 -19.28 -11.29
CA GLN A 287 4.12 -19.27 -11.65
C GLN A 287 4.32 -18.79 -13.09
N GLY A 288 5.31 -17.93 -13.34
CA GLY A 288 5.77 -17.63 -14.69
C GLY A 288 6.46 -18.83 -15.36
N THR A 289 6.50 -18.86 -16.68
CA THR A 289 7.03 -20.00 -17.47
C THR A 289 8.15 -19.62 -18.45
N GLY A 290 8.48 -18.35 -18.56
CA GLY A 290 9.60 -17.85 -19.37
C GLY A 290 10.94 -17.91 -18.62
N PRO A 291 12.00 -17.29 -19.17
CA PRO A 291 13.33 -17.31 -18.58
C PRO A 291 13.35 -16.74 -17.16
N GLU A 292 14.32 -17.18 -16.35
CA GLU A 292 14.55 -16.61 -15.02
C GLU A 292 15.00 -15.14 -15.13
N LEU A 293 14.40 -14.27 -14.32
CA LEU A 293 14.85 -12.89 -14.16
C LEU A 293 16.08 -12.90 -13.26
N ARG A 294 17.17 -12.25 -13.70
CA ARG A 294 18.43 -12.14 -12.92
C ARG A 294 18.80 -10.69 -12.66
N VAL A 295 19.72 -10.47 -11.74
CA VAL A 295 20.34 -9.15 -11.52
C VAL A 295 21.85 -9.18 -11.81
N ARG A 296 22.40 -8.04 -12.22
CA ARG A 296 23.84 -7.87 -12.46
C ARG A 296 24.35 -6.64 -11.71
N PRO A 297 25.61 -6.66 -11.22
CA PRO A 297 26.18 -5.50 -10.54
C PRO A 297 26.34 -4.31 -11.50
N ILE A 298 26.14 -3.10 -10.98
CA ILE A 298 26.35 -1.82 -11.66
C ILE A 298 27.05 -0.84 -10.73
N ASP A 299 27.65 0.23 -11.27
CA ASP A 299 28.27 1.25 -10.45
C ASP A 299 27.27 1.89 -9.48
N ALA A 300 27.65 1.99 -8.20
CA ALA A 300 26.78 2.53 -7.15
C ALA A 300 26.39 4.00 -7.39
N GLY A 301 27.13 4.73 -8.24
CA GLY A 301 26.81 6.09 -8.69
C GLY A 301 25.70 6.19 -9.74
N ALA A 302 25.10 5.08 -10.19
CA ALA A 302 24.10 5.05 -11.26
C ALA A 302 22.70 5.59 -10.89
N GLY A 303 22.56 6.28 -9.74
CA GLY A 303 21.34 6.95 -9.31
C GLY A 303 21.24 7.13 -7.80
N SER A 304 20.20 7.85 -7.38
CA SER A 304 19.81 7.96 -5.96
C SER A 304 18.94 6.78 -5.56
N PHE A 305 19.05 6.37 -4.30
CA PHE A 305 18.29 5.25 -3.71
C PHE A 305 17.49 5.75 -2.51
N VAL A 306 16.33 5.14 -2.27
CA VAL A 306 15.40 5.54 -1.21
C VAL A 306 15.95 5.30 0.20
N ASP A 307 15.81 6.29 1.09
CA ASP A 307 16.36 6.23 2.46
C ASP A 307 15.40 5.69 3.52
N LYS A 308 14.08 5.71 3.26
CA LYS A 308 13.06 5.43 4.30
C LYS A 308 12.10 4.29 3.96
N TYR A 309 11.58 4.26 2.73
CA TYR A 309 10.67 3.24 2.24
C TYR A 309 11.36 2.53 1.08
N ASN A 310 11.51 1.21 1.10
CA ASN A 310 12.25 0.47 0.08
C ASN A 310 11.55 0.43 -1.30
N LEU A 311 10.53 1.27 -1.49
CA LEU A 311 9.72 1.33 -2.69
C LEU A 311 10.39 2.13 -3.80
N GLY A 312 10.71 1.46 -4.90
CA GLY A 312 10.97 2.11 -6.17
C GLY A 312 9.64 2.26 -6.89
N GLU A 313 9.28 3.48 -7.27
CA GLU A 313 8.01 3.75 -7.94
C GLU A 313 8.24 4.68 -9.13
N ILE A 314 7.84 4.24 -10.31
CA ILE A 314 7.69 5.12 -11.46
C ILE A 314 6.22 5.51 -11.58
N ARG A 315 5.95 6.79 -11.38
CA ARG A 315 4.63 7.40 -11.62
C ARG A 315 4.54 7.83 -13.06
N MET A 316 3.39 7.62 -13.66
CA MET A 316 3.12 7.87 -15.06
C MET A 316 1.87 8.74 -15.20
N HIS A 317 1.98 9.75 -16.05
CA HIS A 317 0.88 10.61 -16.47
C HIS A 317 0.84 10.59 -17.99
N THR A 318 -0.28 10.16 -18.57
CA THR A 318 -0.41 10.07 -20.03
C THR A 318 -0.90 11.38 -20.62
N SER A 319 -0.95 11.46 -21.95
CA SER A 319 -1.64 12.52 -22.67
C SER A 319 -3.17 12.35 -22.72
N GLN A 320 -3.73 11.31 -22.08
CA GLN A 320 -5.16 11.02 -22.17
C GLN A 320 -6.00 12.10 -21.48
N THR A 321 -7.13 12.45 -22.10
CA THR A 321 -8.07 13.45 -21.56
C THR A 321 -9.19 12.80 -20.76
N THR A 322 -9.75 13.53 -19.82
CA THR A 322 -10.95 13.18 -19.06
C THR A 322 -12.06 14.16 -19.36
N ASP A 323 -13.32 13.83 -19.10
CA ASP A 323 -14.44 14.78 -19.20
C ASP A 323 -15.45 14.37 -18.13
N LEU A 324 -15.46 15.10 -17.00
CA LEU A 324 -16.43 14.86 -15.94
C LEU A 324 -17.65 15.75 -16.13
N ARG A 325 -18.83 15.14 -16.03
CA ARG A 325 -20.09 15.89 -16.01
C ARG A 325 -20.85 15.60 -14.74
N VAL A 326 -21.38 16.63 -14.12
CA VAL A 326 -22.25 16.48 -12.97
C VAL A 326 -23.67 16.88 -13.32
N SER A 327 -24.64 16.14 -12.80
CA SER A 327 -26.04 16.49 -12.94
C SER A 327 -26.82 16.04 -11.72
N ALA A 328 -27.99 16.63 -11.51
CA ALA A 328 -28.92 16.14 -10.51
C ALA A 328 -30.37 16.42 -10.89
N GLU A 329 -31.24 15.67 -10.25
CA GLU A 329 -32.67 15.90 -10.29
C GLU A 329 -33.06 17.07 -9.38
N ALA A 330 -34.17 17.73 -9.70
CA ALA A 330 -34.70 18.79 -8.85
C ALA A 330 -35.35 18.18 -7.61
N VAL A 331 -35.17 18.81 -6.44
CA VAL A 331 -35.90 18.45 -5.22
C VAL A 331 -37.30 19.04 -5.32
N VAL A 332 -38.35 18.22 -5.24
CA VAL A 332 -39.74 18.64 -5.42
C VAL A 332 -40.59 18.18 -4.23
N GLY A 333 -41.28 19.11 -3.58
CA GLY A 333 -42.16 18.72 -2.48
C GLY A 333 -42.91 19.86 -1.82
N THR A 334 -43.44 19.59 -0.63
CA THR A 334 -44.11 20.57 0.21
C THR A 334 -43.23 20.95 1.41
N THR A 335 -43.31 22.19 1.90
CA THR A 335 -42.62 22.56 3.15
C THR A 335 -43.01 21.58 4.27
N GLY A 336 -42.00 21.00 4.92
CA GLY A 336 -42.11 19.97 5.96
C GLY A 336 -42.00 18.52 5.46
N SER A 337 -42.11 18.26 4.15
CA SER A 337 -41.94 16.92 3.60
C SER A 337 -40.47 16.59 3.37
N THR A 338 -40.18 15.29 3.25
CA THR A 338 -38.92 14.81 2.70
C THR A 338 -39.08 14.42 1.23
N ASP A 339 -37.99 14.53 0.48
CA ASP A 339 -37.89 14.12 -0.92
C ASP A 339 -36.47 13.62 -1.20
N GLU A 340 -36.33 12.72 -2.17
CA GLU A 340 -35.04 12.18 -2.58
C GLU A 340 -34.58 12.86 -3.87
N ALA A 341 -33.31 13.26 -3.92
CA ALA A 341 -32.71 13.69 -5.18
C ALA A 341 -31.49 12.83 -5.51
N THR A 342 -31.45 12.39 -6.76
CA THR A 342 -30.32 11.65 -7.33
C THR A 342 -29.32 12.62 -7.95
N PHE A 343 -28.05 12.42 -7.60
CA PHE A 343 -26.90 13.15 -8.11
C PHE A 343 -26.06 12.19 -8.93
N ARG A 344 -25.58 12.64 -10.09
CA ARG A 344 -24.82 11.84 -11.06
C ARG A 344 -23.47 12.49 -11.34
N VAL A 345 -22.47 11.65 -11.50
CA VAL A 345 -21.17 11.98 -12.07
C VAL A 345 -20.92 11.05 -13.24
N ASP A 346 -20.83 11.63 -14.43
CA ASP A 346 -20.58 10.93 -15.68
C ASP A 346 -19.12 11.14 -16.08
N ASN A 347 -18.46 10.08 -16.55
CA ASN A 347 -17.19 10.19 -17.27
C ASN A 347 -17.47 10.13 -18.78
N ALA A 348 -17.61 11.28 -19.42
CA ALA A 348 -17.79 11.40 -20.87
C ALA A 348 -16.47 11.34 -21.65
N GLY A 349 -15.33 11.25 -20.94
CA GLY A 349 -14.00 11.30 -21.53
C GLY A 349 -13.45 9.91 -21.86
N PRO A 350 -12.42 9.83 -22.71
CA PRO A 350 -11.74 8.56 -23.03
C PRO A 350 -10.83 8.06 -21.89
N GLY A 351 -10.51 8.90 -20.91
CA GLY A 351 -9.67 8.57 -19.78
C GLY A 351 -10.45 8.07 -18.57
N ARG A 352 -9.92 7.05 -17.91
CA ARG A 352 -10.38 6.51 -16.63
C ARG A 352 -10.04 7.46 -15.49
N ILE A 353 -11.00 7.70 -14.60
CA ILE A 353 -10.89 8.72 -13.55
C ILE A 353 -10.96 8.06 -12.18
N SER A 354 -9.94 8.29 -11.35
CA SER A 354 -9.89 7.80 -9.98
C SER A 354 -9.84 8.95 -8.99
N GLY A 355 -10.45 8.77 -7.81
CA GLY A 355 -10.37 9.75 -6.73
C GLY A 355 -11.23 11.00 -6.95
N THR A 356 -12.27 10.91 -7.78
CA THR A 356 -13.28 11.96 -7.92
C THR A 356 -14.05 12.12 -6.62
N VAL A 357 -14.34 13.36 -6.24
CA VAL A 357 -15.22 13.72 -5.13
C VAL A 357 -16.33 14.60 -5.68
N LEU A 358 -17.58 14.19 -5.51
CA LEU A 358 -18.74 15.05 -5.75
C LEU A 358 -18.98 15.90 -4.50
N ARG A 359 -18.82 17.21 -4.63
CA ARG A 359 -19.20 18.19 -3.61
C ARG A 359 -20.62 18.69 -3.90
N ILE A 360 -21.49 18.63 -2.89
CA ILE A 360 -22.88 19.06 -2.94
C ILE A 360 -23.07 20.19 -1.92
N THR A 361 -23.39 21.39 -2.40
CA THR A 361 -23.75 22.54 -1.57
C THR A 361 -25.26 22.68 -1.53
N VAL A 362 -25.84 22.50 -0.36
CA VAL A 362 -27.28 22.49 -0.10
C VAL A 362 -27.77 23.95 0.05
N PRO A 363 -28.82 24.36 -0.70
CA PRO A 363 -29.33 25.72 -0.63
C PRO A 363 -30.05 26.00 0.69
N GLU A 364 -30.28 27.29 0.97
CA GLU A 364 -31.16 27.67 2.07
C GLU A 364 -32.58 27.10 1.86
N GLY A 365 -33.18 26.60 2.94
CA GLY A 365 -34.52 26.03 2.92
C GLY A 365 -34.57 24.51 2.74
N LEU A 366 -33.41 23.87 2.56
CA LEU A 366 -33.26 22.41 2.62
C LEU A 366 -32.32 22.00 3.76
N SER A 367 -32.58 20.82 4.33
CA SER A 367 -31.65 20.08 5.17
C SER A 367 -31.55 18.64 4.69
N VAL A 368 -30.38 18.01 4.82
CA VAL A 368 -30.21 16.59 4.49
C VAL A 368 -30.64 15.76 5.68
N VAL A 369 -31.57 14.84 5.46
CA VAL A 369 -32.04 13.86 6.46
C VAL A 369 -31.18 12.60 6.40
N ARG A 370 -30.83 12.17 5.18
CA ARG A 370 -29.90 11.06 4.91
C ARG A 370 -29.09 11.37 3.65
N PRO A 371 -27.83 10.95 3.56
CA PRO A 371 -27.09 10.10 4.48
C PRO A 371 -26.48 10.93 5.61
N THR A 372 -26.99 10.71 6.82
CA THR A 372 -26.30 11.15 8.03
C THR A 372 -25.58 9.91 8.53
N PRO A 373 -24.23 9.87 8.55
CA PRO A 373 -23.58 8.73 9.16
C PRO A 373 -24.00 8.65 10.63
N PRO A 374 -24.22 7.45 11.20
CA PRO A 374 -24.24 7.35 12.65
C PRO A 374 -22.93 7.92 13.20
N PRO A 375 -22.93 8.57 14.38
CA PRO A 375 -21.69 9.02 14.99
C PRO A 375 -20.74 7.83 15.09
N ASP A 376 -19.57 7.94 14.45
CA ASP A 376 -18.46 7.01 14.62
C ASP A 376 -17.58 7.60 15.74
N PRO A 377 -17.74 7.14 17.00
CA PRO A 377 -16.99 7.70 18.11
C PRO A 377 -15.49 7.43 18.01
N ASP A 378 -15.07 6.49 17.15
CA ASP A 378 -13.69 6.00 17.10
C ASP A 378 -12.95 6.44 15.81
N ASN A 379 -13.64 7.10 14.87
CA ASN A 379 -13.08 7.60 13.61
C ASN A 379 -12.42 6.51 12.75
N GLU A 380 -12.85 5.25 12.91
CA GLU A 380 -12.27 4.09 12.24
C GLU A 380 -12.95 3.77 10.89
N SER A 381 -14.13 4.34 10.61
CA SER A 381 -15.01 3.97 9.49
C SER A 381 -15.16 5.03 8.40
N GLU A 382 -14.49 6.19 8.49
CA GLU A 382 -14.60 7.30 7.53
C GLU A 382 -14.32 6.88 6.07
N TRP A 383 -13.57 5.80 5.86
CA TRP A 383 -13.22 5.26 4.54
C TRP A 383 -14.33 4.42 3.88
N GLN A 384 -15.39 4.06 4.60
CA GLN A 384 -16.44 3.17 4.09
C GLN A 384 -17.69 3.91 3.60
N TRP A 385 -17.76 5.23 3.75
CA TRP A 385 -18.99 5.97 3.47
C TRP A 385 -18.95 6.62 2.10
N GLU A 386 -20.00 6.36 1.32
CA GLU A 386 -20.17 6.95 0.00
C GLU A 386 -20.37 8.47 0.06
N CYS A 387 -20.99 9.00 1.12
CA CYS A 387 -21.23 10.43 1.33
C CYS A 387 -21.04 10.81 2.81
N ALA A 388 -20.45 11.99 3.06
CA ALA A 388 -20.26 12.55 4.40
C ALA A 388 -20.47 14.07 4.43
N ALA A 389 -20.90 14.61 5.57
CA ALA A 389 -21.00 16.05 5.77
C ALA A 389 -19.58 16.66 5.94
N ALA A 390 -19.24 17.62 5.10
CA ALA A 390 -18.01 18.39 5.19
C ALA A 390 -18.21 19.72 5.96
N SER A 391 -19.43 20.26 5.96
CA SER A 391 -19.87 21.37 6.82
C SER A 391 -21.41 21.38 6.91
N GLU A 392 -22.01 22.36 7.60
CA GLU A 392 -23.47 22.45 7.82
C GLU A 392 -24.31 22.28 6.54
N ARG A 393 -23.81 22.77 5.38
CA ARG A 393 -24.51 22.71 4.09
C ARG A 393 -23.70 22.11 2.97
N VAL A 394 -22.54 21.52 3.26
CA VAL A 394 -21.67 20.93 2.24
C VAL A 394 -21.48 19.46 2.53
N TYR A 395 -21.78 18.65 1.54
CA TYR A 395 -21.59 17.20 1.56
C TYR A 395 -20.57 16.81 0.51
N THR A 396 -19.76 15.80 0.81
CA THR A 396 -18.82 15.21 -0.13
C THR A 396 -19.13 13.74 -0.30
N CYS A 397 -19.26 13.32 -1.55
CA CYS A 397 -19.51 11.94 -1.91
C CYS A 397 -18.42 11.40 -2.83
N ARG A 398 -18.11 10.11 -2.73
CA ARG A 398 -17.01 9.46 -3.47
C ARG A 398 -17.52 8.20 -4.16
N PRO A 399 -17.31 8.08 -5.49
CA PRO A 399 -17.49 6.80 -6.16
C PRO A 399 -16.62 5.72 -5.49
N PRO A 400 -17.17 4.54 -5.18
CA PRO A 400 -16.40 3.46 -4.54
C PRO A 400 -15.35 2.86 -5.48
N ASN A 401 -15.58 2.99 -6.80
CA ASN A 401 -14.68 2.54 -7.84
C ASN A 401 -14.31 3.73 -8.74
N PRO A 402 -13.13 3.69 -9.38
CA PRO A 402 -12.82 4.62 -10.47
C PRO A 402 -13.85 4.53 -11.60
N LEU A 403 -14.12 5.65 -12.27
CA LEU A 403 -15.04 5.74 -13.39
C LEU A 403 -14.29 5.39 -14.68
N GLU A 404 -14.69 4.30 -15.35
CA GLU A 404 -14.22 3.98 -16.69
C GLU A 404 -14.84 4.95 -17.72
N PRO A 405 -14.30 5.03 -18.95
CA PRO A 405 -14.91 5.82 -20.01
C PRO A 405 -16.36 5.40 -20.28
N GLY A 406 -17.27 6.38 -20.22
CA GLY A 406 -18.70 6.17 -20.38
C GLY A 406 -19.44 5.74 -19.12
N ASP A 407 -18.75 5.53 -17.99
CA ASP A 407 -19.40 5.19 -16.73
C ASP A 407 -20.16 6.37 -16.13
N THR A 408 -21.26 6.04 -15.46
CA THR A 408 -22.01 6.93 -14.59
C THR A 408 -21.99 6.38 -13.18
N TRP A 409 -21.54 7.17 -12.21
CA TRP A 409 -21.81 6.92 -10.80
C TRP A 409 -22.95 7.82 -10.34
N GLN A 410 -23.82 7.28 -9.49
CA GLN A 410 -24.94 8.02 -8.94
C GLN A 410 -25.10 7.73 -7.46
N THR A 411 -25.56 8.73 -6.73
CA THR A 411 -25.90 8.63 -5.31
C THR A 411 -27.20 9.40 -5.04
N THR A 412 -27.91 9.02 -3.99
CA THR A 412 -29.19 9.65 -3.61
C THR A 412 -29.09 10.19 -2.19
N LEU A 413 -29.47 11.45 -2.02
CA LEU A 413 -29.65 12.05 -0.69
C LEU A 413 -31.14 12.33 -0.47
N GLU A 414 -31.60 12.11 0.76
CA GLU A 414 -32.92 12.51 1.21
C GLU A 414 -32.84 13.89 1.85
N PHE A 415 -33.62 14.83 1.34
CA PHE A 415 -33.74 16.19 1.84
C PHE A 415 -35.06 16.39 2.55
N ARG A 416 -35.07 17.20 3.62
CA ARG A 416 -36.28 17.83 4.14
C ARG A 416 -36.37 19.25 3.63
N ILE A 417 -37.56 19.62 3.16
CA ILE A 417 -37.86 21.00 2.75
C ILE A 417 -38.26 21.79 3.99
N ASP A 418 -37.32 22.50 4.61
CA ASP A 418 -37.56 23.26 5.84
C ASP A 418 -38.43 24.50 5.59
N ARG A 419 -38.24 25.16 4.45
CA ARG A 419 -38.97 26.38 4.06
C ARG A 419 -38.80 26.69 2.58
N ARG A 420 -39.77 27.43 2.04
CA ARG A 420 -39.77 27.87 0.64
C ARG A 420 -38.97 29.15 0.46
N VAL A 421 -37.80 29.06 -0.18
CA VAL A 421 -36.93 30.20 -0.48
C VAL A 421 -36.98 30.52 -1.97
N ARG A 422 -37.10 31.81 -2.33
CA ARG A 422 -37.18 32.24 -3.73
C ARG A 422 -35.86 31.98 -4.45
N GLY A 423 -35.91 31.26 -5.58
CA GLY A 423 -34.73 30.96 -6.38
C GLY A 423 -33.75 30.02 -5.68
N ALA A 424 -34.21 29.18 -4.75
CA ALA A 424 -33.36 28.21 -4.07
C ALA A 424 -32.74 27.23 -5.07
N GLU A 425 -31.41 27.23 -5.10
CA GLU A 425 -30.60 26.46 -6.04
C GLU A 425 -29.34 25.97 -5.33
N GLY A 426 -29.14 24.65 -5.36
CA GLY A 426 -27.92 24.04 -4.85
C GLY A 426 -26.84 23.93 -5.92
N LEU A 427 -25.61 23.68 -5.49
CA LEU A 427 -24.44 23.59 -6.37
C LEU A 427 -23.80 22.19 -6.28
N LEU A 428 -23.40 21.66 -7.42
CA LEU A 428 -22.67 20.41 -7.58
C LEU A 428 -21.31 20.71 -8.19
N GLU A 429 -20.27 20.10 -7.65
CA GLU A 429 -18.92 20.21 -8.20
C GLU A 429 -18.23 18.84 -8.14
N ALA A 430 -17.83 18.32 -9.30
CA ALA A 430 -16.91 17.19 -9.38
C ALA A 430 -15.47 17.68 -9.22
N ILE A 431 -14.87 17.36 -8.08
CA ILE A 431 -13.51 17.71 -7.71
C ILE A 431 -12.61 16.51 -8.00
N GLN A 432 -11.55 16.73 -8.75
CA GLN A 432 -10.50 15.75 -8.98
C GLN A 432 -9.34 15.99 -8.00
N ASP A 433 -8.65 14.92 -7.61
CA ASP A 433 -7.49 15.00 -6.72
C ASP A 433 -6.37 15.86 -7.36
N ALA A 434 -6.05 16.99 -6.74
CA ALA A 434 -5.01 17.90 -7.21
C ALA A 434 -3.62 17.25 -7.30
N LYS A 435 -3.36 16.17 -6.54
CA LYS A 435 -2.10 15.41 -6.60
C LYS A 435 -2.03 14.49 -7.82
N ARG A 436 -3.16 14.28 -8.51
CA ARG A 436 -3.29 13.48 -9.73
C ARG A 436 -3.97 14.34 -10.80
N PRO A 437 -3.34 15.44 -11.22
CA PRO A 437 -3.96 16.36 -12.17
C PRO A 437 -4.33 15.58 -13.43
N VAL A 438 -5.58 15.71 -13.85
CA VAL A 438 -6.06 15.14 -15.10
C VAL A 438 -6.30 16.26 -16.09
N ASN A 439 -6.19 15.92 -17.38
CA ASN A 439 -6.41 16.84 -18.46
C ASN A 439 -7.89 16.82 -18.85
N ASP A 440 -8.70 17.62 -18.16
CA ASP A 440 -10.10 17.83 -18.50
C ASP A 440 -10.26 19.10 -19.37
N PRO A 441 -10.57 18.97 -20.68
CA PRO A 441 -10.76 20.12 -21.56
C PRO A 441 -12.13 20.80 -21.37
N HIS A 442 -13.08 20.16 -20.68
CA HIS A 442 -14.46 20.64 -20.49
C HIS A 442 -14.78 20.92 -19.02
N LYS A 443 -13.83 21.50 -18.27
CA LYS A 443 -13.97 21.78 -16.81
C LYS A 443 -15.25 22.49 -16.37
N ALA A 444 -15.93 23.19 -17.28
CA ALA A 444 -17.20 23.84 -16.99
C ALA A 444 -18.31 22.82 -16.69
N ASP A 445 -18.26 21.62 -17.28
CA ASP A 445 -19.25 20.56 -17.09
C ASP A 445 -19.09 19.85 -15.74
N ASN A 446 -17.95 20.05 -15.07
CA ASN A 446 -17.68 19.56 -13.71
C ASN A 446 -18.52 20.31 -12.67
N THR A 447 -19.27 21.33 -13.05
CA THR A 447 -20.16 22.10 -12.17
C THR A 447 -21.57 22.15 -12.74
N ALA A 448 -22.56 21.91 -11.89
CA ALA A 448 -23.96 22.09 -12.24
C ALA A 448 -24.74 22.58 -11.02
N SER A 449 -25.97 23.01 -11.26
CA SER A 449 -26.88 23.39 -10.20
C SER A 449 -28.11 22.49 -10.18
N PHE A 450 -28.79 22.45 -9.03
CA PHE A 450 -30.06 21.73 -8.89
C PHE A 450 -31.11 22.61 -8.24
N ALA A 451 -32.29 22.63 -8.83
CA ALA A 451 -33.39 23.48 -8.40
C ALA A 451 -34.17 22.86 -7.24
N VAL A 452 -34.70 23.72 -6.37
CA VAL A 452 -35.68 23.32 -5.34
C VAL A 452 -37.06 23.87 -5.72
N ARG A 453 -38.01 22.96 -5.94
CA ARG A 453 -39.39 23.29 -6.30
C ARG A 453 -40.31 22.93 -5.15
N SER A 454 -40.51 23.88 -4.24
CA SER A 454 -41.34 23.67 -3.06
C SER A 454 -42.69 24.41 -3.12
N THR A 455 -43.71 23.77 -2.55
CA THR A 455 -45.06 24.31 -2.34
C THR A 455 -45.42 24.31 -0.86
N GLY A 456 -46.46 25.05 -0.46
CA GLY A 456 -46.85 25.19 0.95
C GLY A 456 -45.93 26.10 1.77
N GLY A 457 -46.50 26.79 2.76
CA GLY A 457 -45.80 27.77 3.59
C GLY A 457 -45.54 29.13 2.90
N PRO A 458 -45.06 30.14 3.66
CA PRO A 458 -44.70 31.43 3.10
C PRO A 458 -43.43 31.34 2.24
N LEU A 459 -43.44 32.03 1.09
CA LEU A 459 -42.24 32.25 0.28
C LEU A 459 -41.38 33.31 0.96
N VAL A 460 -40.13 32.98 1.29
CA VAL A 460 -39.16 33.92 1.86
C VAL A 460 -38.12 34.32 0.81
N GLU A 461 -37.60 35.54 0.94
CA GLU A 461 -36.42 35.95 0.18
C GLU A 461 -35.18 35.18 0.67
N PRO A 462 -34.21 34.88 -0.21
CA PRO A 462 -32.93 34.34 0.23
C PRO A 462 -32.26 35.32 1.19
N SER A 463 -31.59 34.79 2.21
CA SER A 463 -30.76 35.62 3.08
C SER A 463 -29.69 36.30 2.23
N GLU A 464 -29.55 37.62 2.31
CA GLU A 464 -28.48 38.32 1.59
C GLU A 464 -27.14 37.67 1.95
N PRO A 465 -26.28 37.32 0.96
CA PRO A 465 -24.96 36.85 1.26
C PRO A 465 -24.27 37.95 2.07
N SER A 466 -24.03 37.69 3.36
CA SER A 466 -23.39 38.67 4.22
C SER A 466 -22.07 39.08 3.58
N ALA A 467 -21.96 40.34 3.17
CA ALA A 467 -20.78 40.93 2.54
C ALA A 467 -19.48 40.81 3.38
N ARG A 468 -19.56 40.24 4.59
CA ARG A 468 -18.43 39.92 5.46
C ARG A 468 -17.70 38.62 5.12
N SER A 469 -18.19 37.78 4.20
CA SER A 469 -17.51 36.52 3.86
C SER A 469 -16.65 36.55 2.59
N LEU A 470 -16.77 37.58 1.75
CA LEU A 470 -15.92 37.78 0.55
C LEU A 470 -14.59 38.49 0.84
N ALA A 471 -14.35 38.92 2.08
CA ALA A 471 -13.10 39.56 2.50
C ALA A 471 -12.13 38.60 3.22
N ALA A 472 -12.45 37.30 3.31
CA ALA A 472 -11.65 36.30 4.03
C ALA A 472 -10.98 35.24 3.13
N SER A 473 -10.98 35.40 1.80
CA SER A 473 -10.23 34.52 0.88
C SER A 473 -9.05 35.20 0.17
N THR A 474 -8.74 36.45 0.52
CA THR A 474 -7.47 37.09 0.13
C THR A 474 -6.72 37.50 1.39
N GLY A 475 -5.77 36.67 1.84
CA GLY A 475 -4.78 37.08 2.85
C GLY A 475 -4.65 36.15 4.05
N ARG A 476 -3.94 35.04 3.85
CA ARG A 476 -3.03 34.48 4.86
C ARG A 476 -1.91 33.70 4.17
N ASP A 477 -1.16 34.42 3.34
CA ASP A 477 0.29 34.22 3.27
C ASP A 477 0.87 35.32 4.15
N GLY A 478 1.58 34.90 5.20
CA GLY A 478 2.43 35.77 6.00
C GLY A 478 3.88 35.33 5.80
N ASP A 479 4.66 36.24 5.20
CA ASP A 479 6.05 36.63 5.46
C ASP A 479 7.13 35.53 5.57
N ASP A 480 8.31 35.63 4.94
CA ASP A 480 9.15 36.83 4.70
C ASP A 480 9.66 36.91 3.23
N ASP A 481 9.60 38.08 2.60
CA ASP A 481 10.74 39.02 2.48
C ASP A 481 10.46 40.12 1.42
N GLY A 482 10.49 41.38 1.86
CA GLY A 482 10.99 42.53 1.09
C GLY A 482 10.21 43.09 -0.12
N SER A 483 9.72 44.33 0.09
CA SER A 483 9.82 45.47 -0.86
C SER A 483 8.60 45.84 -1.72
N HIS A 484 7.97 46.96 -1.32
CA HIS A 484 7.40 48.07 -2.12
C HIS A 484 6.66 47.77 -3.43
N LEU A 485 5.34 48.04 -3.48
CA LEU A 485 4.78 49.03 -4.43
C LEU A 485 3.31 49.39 -4.14
N MET A 486 3.03 50.69 -4.23
CA MET A 486 1.70 51.30 -4.23
C MET A 486 0.95 50.99 -5.54
N VAL A 487 -0.34 50.67 -5.46
CA VAL A 487 -1.25 50.69 -6.63
C VAL A 487 -2.36 51.71 -6.38
N VAL A 488 -2.29 52.79 -7.16
CA VAL A 488 -3.33 53.81 -7.32
C VAL A 488 -4.26 53.35 -8.44
N LEU A 489 -5.56 53.35 -8.18
CA LEU A 489 -6.64 53.22 -9.17
C LEU A 489 -6.80 54.55 -9.93
N ALA A 490 -6.66 54.54 -11.26
CA ALA A 490 -7.25 55.58 -12.10
C ALA A 490 -7.55 55.05 -13.52
N LEU A 491 -8.80 55.22 -13.92
CA LEU A 491 -9.34 55.07 -15.27
C LEU A 491 -8.87 56.22 -16.18
N GLY A 492 -8.68 55.93 -17.48
CA GLY A 492 -9.02 56.89 -18.55
C GLY A 492 -7.93 57.31 -19.55
N ALA A 493 -8.03 56.73 -20.76
CA ALA A 493 -7.92 57.36 -22.08
C ALA A 493 -6.58 57.88 -22.69
N CYS A 494 -6.30 57.28 -23.87
CA CYS A 494 -5.86 57.88 -25.16
C CYS A 494 -4.40 58.31 -25.45
N LEU A 495 -3.89 57.66 -26.51
CA LEU A 495 -3.18 58.18 -27.71
C LEU A 495 -1.64 58.42 -27.71
N VAL A 496 -1.04 57.72 -28.69
CA VAL A 496 0.04 58.13 -29.64
C VAL A 496 1.50 58.16 -29.16
N GLY A 497 2.32 57.34 -29.83
CA GLY A 497 3.50 57.84 -30.54
C GLY A 497 4.88 57.32 -30.13
N GLY A 498 5.58 56.70 -31.08
CA GLY A 498 7.04 56.76 -31.27
C GLY A 498 7.91 55.91 -30.34
N ALA A 499 8.52 54.81 -30.79
CA ALA A 499 9.71 54.72 -31.65
C ALA A 499 11.06 54.69 -30.89
N LEU A 500 11.84 53.62 -31.14
CA LEU A 500 13.31 53.55 -31.21
C LEU A 500 14.09 53.81 -29.88
N VAL A 501 15.09 53.05 -29.43
CA VAL A 501 16.36 52.60 -30.06
C VAL A 501 17.05 51.60 -29.12
N LEU A 502 17.82 50.68 -29.73
CA LEU A 502 19.06 49.99 -29.30
C LEU A 502 19.64 50.30 -27.89
N GLY A 503 20.32 49.38 -27.20
CA GLY A 503 20.91 48.10 -27.57
C GLY A 503 22.10 47.78 -26.65
N LEU A 504 22.83 46.72 -27.05
CA LEU A 504 24.18 46.32 -26.61
C LEU A 504 24.29 45.70 -25.20
N ARG A 505 24.53 44.39 -25.09
CA ARG A 505 25.76 43.61 -25.38
C ARG A 505 26.73 43.54 -24.19
N ALA A 506 26.95 42.30 -23.80
CA ALA A 506 28.26 41.69 -23.50
C ALA A 506 28.93 42.17 -22.18
N ARG A 507 29.78 41.41 -21.49
CA ARG A 507 30.47 40.15 -21.74
C ARG A 507 31.10 39.76 -20.40
N SER A 508 31.17 38.44 -20.14
CA SER A 508 32.28 37.69 -19.52
C SER A 508 33.14 38.33 -18.41
N VAL A 509 33.46 37.55 -17.37
CA VAL A 509 34.83 37.06 -17.11
C VAL A 509 34.80 35.90 -16.10
N ARG A 510 35.46 34.80 -16.48
CA ARG A 510 35.97 33.69 -15.65
C ARG A 510 37.26 34.11 -14.93
N ARG A 511 37.50 33.58 -13.72
CA ARG A 511 38.75 32.90 -13.26
C ARG A 511 38.57 32.51 -11.77
N ARG A 512 38.72 31.22 -11.41
CA ARG A 512 39.94 30.54 -10.88
C ARG A 512 40.41 31.15 -9.56
N ALA A 513 40.85 30.43 -8.52
CA ALA A 513 41.07 29.02 -8.25
C ALA A 513 41.41 28.90 -6.74
N ASP A 514 41.25 27.70 -6.20
CA ASP A 514 42.03 27.01 -5.15
C ASP A 514 42.52 27.77 -3.90
N ALA A 515 42.16 27.25 -2.72
CA ALA A 515 43.10 27.05 -1.62
C ALA A 515 42.61 25.93 -0.68
N ASP A 516 43.48 24.94 -0.51
CA ASP A 516 43.49 23.85 0.46
C ASP A 516 43.39 24.31 1.93
N GLY A 517 42.98 23.39 2.81
CA GLY A 517 43.41 23.39 4.21
C GLY A 517 42.46 22.72 5.21
N PRO A 518 42.83 21.58 5.82
CA PRO A 518 42.03 20.86 6.82
C PRO A 518 42.39 21.26 8.27
N GLY A 519 41.48 21.00 9.21
CA GLY A 519 41.69 20.98 10.67
C GLY A 519 40.43 20.43 11.35
N GLU A 520 40.39 19.19 11.82
CA GLU A 520 40.86 18.68 13.13
C GLU A 520 40.04 19.21 14.34
N ASP A 521 39.35 18.25 14.96
CA ASP A 521 38.97 18.09 16.38
C ASP A 521 38.46 19.28 17.22
N SER A 522 37.24 19.14 17.75
CA SER A 522 37.00 18.90 19.20
C SER A 522 35.50 18.90 19.57
N HIS A 523 35.15 17.94 20.44
CA HIS A 523 33.91 17.72 21.22
C HIS A 523 32.76 16.92 20.63
#